data_AF-A0A6N7WT77-F1
#
_entry.id   AF-A0A6N7WT77-F1
#
_cell.length_a   1.000
_cell.length_b   1.000
_cell.length_c   1.000
_cell.angle_alpha   90.00
_cell.angle_beta   90.00
_cell.angle_gamma   90.00
#
_symmetry.space_group_name_H-M   'P 1'
#
loop_
_entity.id
_entity.type
_entity.pdbx_description
1 polymer ?
#
loop_
_entity_poly.entity_id
_entity_poly.type
_entity_poly.pdbx_seq_one_letter_code
_entity_poly.pdbx_strand_id
1 'polypeptide(L)'
;MSRKTKQHTKQFKLDAINYRKEHPDLTQVECAKNLGIGVSTLGKWEAQFRNNDGDIPVRGSGNYESDEAKEIARLKRELRNAQDALDVLKKAIGILGKD
;
A
#
# COMPACT_ATOMS: atom_id res chain seq x y z
N MET A 1 22.89 -16.15 3.07
CA MET A 1 21.93 -16.68 2.08
C MET A 1 20.86 -15.64 1.81
N SER A 2 20.63 -15.23 0.56
CA SER A 2 19.57 -14.27 0.21
C SER A 2 18.19 -14.90 0.43
N ARG A 3 17.32 -14.30 1.26
CA ARG A 3 15.93 -14.74 1.39
C ARG A 3 15.23 -14.49 0.05
N LYS A 4 14.91 -15.55 -0.70
CA LYS A 4 13.97 -15.45 -1.83
C LYS A 4 12.62 -14.96 -1.30
N THR A 5 12.26 -13.72 -1.60
CA THR A 5 10.93 -13.19 -1.31
C THR A 5 9.93 -13.87 -2.25
N LYS A 6 8.94 -14.60 -1.69
CA LYS A 6 7.81 -15.09 -2.48
C LYS A 6 7.12 -13.90 -3.16
N GLN A 7 7.09 -13.90 -4.48
CA GLN A 7 6.35 -12.90 -5.25
C GLN A 7 4.90 -13.37 -5.35
N HIS A 8 3.97 -12.50 -4.96
CA HIS A 8 2.54 -12.74 -5.13
C HIS A 8 2.03 -11.90 -6.30
N THR A 9 1.11 -12.48 -7.07
CA THR A 9 0.44 -11.78 -8.18
C THR A 9 -0.35 -10.59 -7.65
N LYS A 10 -0.58 -9.58 -8.51
CA LYS A 10 -1.38 -8.40 -8.14
C LYS A 10 -2.77 -8.81 -7.66
N GLN A 11 -3.42 -9.68 -8.43
CA GLN A 11 -4.75 -10.20 -8.13
C GLN A 11 -4.80 -10.84 -6.74
N PHE A 12 -3.88 -11.75 -6.43
CA PHE A 12 -3.86 -12.41 -5.12
C PHE A 12 -3.73 -11.42 -3.96
N LYS A 13 -2.96 -10.34 -4.13
CA LYS A 13 -2.84 -9.32 -3.09
C LYS A 13 -4.15 -8.55 -2.90
N LEU A 14 -4.84 -8.19 -3.99
CA LEU A 14 -6.12 -7.49 -3.93
C LEU A 14 -7.21 -8.38 -3.33
N ASP A 15 -7.24 -9.66 -3.72
CA ASP A 15 -8.15 -10.66 -3.16
C ASP A 15 -7.93 -10.84 -1.66
N ALA A 16 -6.66 -10.83 -1.20
CA ALA A 16 -6.35 -10.87 0.23
C ALA A 16 -6.90 -9.67 1.00
N ILE A 17 -6.90 -8.46 0.40
CA ILE A 17 -7.52 -7.27 1.00
C ILE A 17 -9.04 -7.39 1.01
N ASN A 18 -9.65 -7.88 -0.08
CA ASN A 18 -11.09 -8.06 -0.15
C ASN A 18 -11.58 -9.12 0.85
N TYR A 19 -10.87 -10.23 0.97
CA TYR A 19 -11.12 -11.26 1.98
C TYR A 19 -11.17 -10.67 3.39
N ARG A 20 -10.23 -9.77 3.73
CA ARG A 20 -10.22 -9.06 5.02
C ARG A 20 -11.44 -8.17 5.22
N LYS A 21 -11.91 -7.49 4.17
CA LYS A 21 -13.10 -6.61 4.22
C LYS A 21 -14.39 -7.40 4.37
N GLU A 22 -14.47 -8.57 3.72
CA GLU A 22 -15.64 -9.46 3.75
C GLU A 22 -15.77 -10.22 5.07
N HIS A 23 -14.68 -10.33 5.84
CA HIS A 23 -14.64 -11.03 7.13
C HIS A 23 -14.25 -10.07 8.27
N PRO A 24 -15.11 -9.09 8.62
CA PRO A 24 -14.84 -8.13 9.71
C PRO A 24 -14.80 -8.80 11.09
N ASP A 25 -15.36 -10.01 11.22
CA ASP A 25 -15.37 -10.84 12.42
C ASP A 25 -14.01 -11.49 12.71
N LEU A 26 -13.19 -11.73 11.68
CA LEU A 26 -11.87 -12.32 11.84
C LEU A 26 -10.85 -11.25 12.28
N THR A 27 -9.78 -11.68 12.94
CA THR A 27 -8.59 -10.87 13.20
C THR A 27 -7.61 -10.91 12.03
N GLN A 28 -6.72 -9.92 11.92
CA GLN A 28 -5.72 -9.86 10.83
C GLN A 28 -4.83 -11.12 10.83
N VAL A 29 -4.57 -11.67 12.02
CA VAL A 29 -3.80 -12.89 12.21
C VAL A 29 -4.52 -14.11 11.63
N GLU A 30 -5.81 -14.25 11.89
CA GLU A 30 -6.63 -15.33 11.34
C GLU A 30 -6.77 -15.22 9.83
N CYS A 31 -7.00 -14.02 9.29
CA CYS A 31 -7.03 -13.82 7.84
C CYS A 31 -5.70 -14.20 7.18
N ALA A 32 -4.57 -13.77 7.74
CA ALA A 32 -3.25 -14.12 7.21
C ALA A 32 -3.00 -15.63 7.26
N LYS A 33 -3.41 -16.30 8.35
CA LYS A 33 -3.33 -17.76 8.50
C LYS A 33 -4.17 -18.48 7.45
N ASN A 34 -5.42 -18.06 7.23
CA ASN A 34 -6.33 -18.66 6.24
C ASN A 34 -5.78 -18.50 4.81
N LEU A 35 -5.12 -17.37 4.52
CA LEU A 35 -4.50 -17.08 3.23
C LEU A 35 -3.10 -17.72 3.06
N GLY A 36 -2.55 -18.37 4.09
CA GLY A 36 -1.22 -18.97 4.05
C GLY A 36 -0.07 -17.96 3.91
N ILE A 37 -0.27 -16.72 4.39
CA ILE A 37 0.71 -15.63 4.33
C ILE A 37 1.11 -15.16 5.74
N GLY A 38 2.22 -14.43 5.84
CA GLY A 38 2.61 -13.79 7.09
C GLY A 38 1.71 -12.60 7.43
N VAL A 39 1.44 -12.37 8.72
CA VAL A 39 0.63 -11.23 9.20
C VAL A 39 1.22 -9.89 8.76
N SER A 40 2.54 -9.74 8.84
CA SER A 40 3.24 -8.54 8.36
C SER A 40 3.15 -8.35 6.85
N THR A 41 3.01 -9.44 6.08
CA THR A 41 2.76 -9.38 4.64
C THR A 41 1.39 -8.80 4.36
N LEU A 42 0.34 -9.27 5.06
CA LEU A 42 -1.01 -8.75 4.92
C LEU A 42 -1.09 -7.27 5.33
N GLY A 43 -0.54 -6.90 6.48
CA GLY A 43 -0.51 -5.51 6.93
C GLY A 43 0.24 -4.58 5.98
N LYS A 44 1.33 -5.06 5.35
CA LYS A 44 2.02 -4.31 4.30
C LYS A 44 1.13 -4.08 3.08
N TRP A 45 0.38 -5.09 2.64
CA TRP A 45 -0.53 -4.95 1.50
C TRP A 45 -1.70 -4.01 1.80
N GLU A 46 -2.25 -4.05 3.01
CA GLU A 46 -3.29 -3.10 3.43
C GLU A 46 -2.77 -1.66 3.42
N ALA A 47 -1.55 -1.43 3.91
CA ALA A 47 -0.92 -0.12 3.84
C ALA A 47 -0.67 0.32 2.38
N GLN A 48 -0.23 -0.60 1.52
CA GLN A 48 -0.06 -0.32 0.09
C GLN A 48 -1.39 0.03 -0.57
N PHE A 49 -2.45 -0.72 -0.30
CA PHE A 49 -3.80 -0.49 -0.82
C PHE A 49 -4.32 0.89 -0.40
N ARG A 50 -4.21 1.24 0.89
CA ARG A 50 -4.60 2.56 1.40
C ARG A 50 -3.79 3.70 0.77
N ASN A 51 -2.49 3.50 0.58
CA ASN A 51 -1.59 4.56 0.15
C ASN A 51 -1.54 4.76 -1.39
N ASN A 52 -2.16 3.88 -2.18
CA ASN A 52 -2.17 3.95 -3.64
C ASN A 52 -3.61 3.86 -4.20
N ASP A 53 -4.54 4.62 -3.64
CA ASP A 53 -5.92 4.75 -4.13
C ASP A 53 -6.68 3.43 -4.35
N GLY A 54 -6.46 2.45 -3.47
CA GLY A 54 -7.08 1.12 -3.62
C GLY A 54 -6.34 0.20 -4.59
N ASP A 55 -5.09 0.49 -4.92
CA ASP A 55 -4.23 -0.39 -5.71
C ASP A 55 -3.01 -0.89 -4.91
N ILE A 56 -2.44 -2.01 -5.35
CA ILE A 56 -1.22 -2.57 -4.77
C ILE A 56 -0.14 -2.69 -5.85
N PRO A 57 0.93 -1.87 -5.79
CA PRO A 57 2.01 -1.95 -6.75
C PRO A 57 2.74 -3.31 -6.65
N VAL A 58 2.95 -3.95 -7.79
CA VAL A 58 3.74 -5.17 -7.92
C VAL A 58 5.09 -4.86 -8.57
N ARG A 59 6.16 -5.48 -8.05
CA ARG A 59 7.49 -5.37 -8.67
C ARG A 59 7.40 -6.03 -10.06
N GLY A 60 7.49 -5.22 -11.12
CA GLY A 60 7.25 -5.66 -12.50
C GLY A 60 6.21 -4.85 -13.26
N SER A 61 5.48 -3.92 -12.62
CA SER A 61 4.56 -3.00 -13.31
C SER A 61 5.27 -1.90 -14.13
N GLY A 62 6.54 -2.11 -14.51
CA GLY A 62 7.30 -1.14 -15.31
C GLY A 62 6.75 -0.96 -16.73
N ASN A 63 5.94 -1.92 -17.19
CA ASN A 63 5.15 -1.79 -18.41
C ASN A 63 3.80 -1.20 -18.04
N TYR A 64 3.73 0.13 -18.02
CA TYR A 64 2.46 0.82 -18.04
C TYR A 64 1.74 0.49 -19.35
N GLU A 65 0.41 0.40 -19.31
CA GLU A 65 -0.41 0.13 -20.50
C GLU A 65 -0.23 1.18 -21.60
N SER A 66 0.16 2.40 -21.22
CA SER A 66 0.51 3.50 -22.11
C SER A 66 1.47 4.50 -21.45
N ASP A 67 2.02 5.43 -22.23
CA ASP A 67 2.83 6.53 -21.71
C ASP A 67 2.01 7.48 -20.83
N GLU A 68 0.72 7.66 -21.12
CA GLU A 68 -0.20 8.41 -20.27
C GLU A 68 -0.37 7.73 -18.91
N ALA A 69 -0.54 6.41 -18.87
CA ALA A 69 -0.64 5.66 -17.61
C ALA A 69 0.65 5.78 -16.78
N LYS A 70 1.81 5.82 -17.43
CA LYS A 70 3.10 6.07 -16.80
C LYS A 70 3.18 7.48 -16.20
N GLU A 71 2.75 8.48 -16.96
CA GLU A 71 2.76 9.87 -16.51
C GLU A 71 1.76 10.09 -15.36
N ILE A 72 0.56 9.50 -15.45
CA ILE A 72 -0.43 9.53 -14.36
C ILE A 72 0.18 8.93 -13.08
N ALA A 73 0.87 7.79 -13.17
CA ALA A 73 1.51 7.18 -12.01
C ALA A 73 2.64 8.06 -11.44
N ARG A 74 3.40 8.74 -12.30
CA ARG A 74 4.43 9.70 -11.88
C ARG A 74 3.80 10.89 -11.14
N LEU A 75 2.79 11.52 -11.74
CA LEU A 75 2.09 12.68 -11.20
C LEU A 75 1.40 12.36 -9.86
N LYS A 76 0.71 11.22 -9.75
CA LYS A 76 0.12 10.76 -8.48
C LYS A 76 1.17 10.63 -7.37
N ARG A 77 2.37 10.11 -7.71
CA ARG A 77 3.47 10.00 -6.75
C ARG A 77 4.01 11.36 -6.33
N GLU A 78 4.18 12.29 -7.28
CA GLU A 78 4.63 13.66 -6.98
C GLU A 78 3.63 14.40 -6.08
N LEU A 79 2.34 14.32 -6.40
CA LEU A 79 1.27 14.94 -5.62
C LEU A 79 1.23 14.42 -4.19
N ARG A 80 1.35 13.10 -3.99
CA ARG A 80 1.41 12.50 -2.65
C ARG A 80 2.63 12.98 -1.86
N ASN A 81 3.81 12.99 -2.47
CA ASN A 81 5.03 13.47 -1.81
C ASN A 81 4.88 14.94 -1.36
N ALA A 82 4.24 15.78 -2.20
CA ALA A 82 3.96 17.17 -1.85
C ALA A 82 2.97 17.29 -0.69
N GLN A 83 1.90 16.47 -0.70
CA GLN A 83 0.92 16.43 0.40
C GLN A 83 1.55 15.96 1.72
N ASP A 84 2.37 14.91 1.68
CA ASP A 84 3.08 14.40 2.86
C ASP A 84 4.04 15.46 3.43
N ALA A 85 4.77 16.17 2.56
CA ALA A 85 5.64 17.27 2.97
C ALA A 85 4.84 18.40 3.64
N LEU A 86 3.70 18.78 3.05
CA LEU A 86 2.80 19.78 3.60
C LEU A 86 2.25 19.37 4.98
N ASP A 87 1.87 18.11 5.16
CA ASP A 87 1.37 17.60 6.43
C ASP A 87 2.46 17.59 7.52
N VAL A 88 3.71 17.25 7.16
CA VAL A 88 4.86 17.36 8.06
C VAL A 88 5.10 18.82 8.48
N LEU A 89 5.07 19.76 7.54
CA LEU A 89 5.26 21.18 7.83
C LEU A 89 4.16 21.74 8.74
N LYS A 90 2.89 21.39 8.46
CA LYS A 90 1.76 21.78 9.32
C LYS A 90 1.92 21.27 10.75
N LYS A 91 2.36 20.02 10.92
CA LYS A 91 2.63 19.45 12.25
C LYS A 91 3.76 20.20 12.96
N ALA A 92 4.84 20.53 12.26
CA ALA A 92 5.95 21.29 12.83
C ALA A 92 5.51 22.68 13.32
N ILE A 93 4.75 23.41 12.51
CA ILE A 93 4.18 24.71 12.89
C ILE A 93 3.25 24.56 14.11
N GLY A 94 2.38 23.55 14.12
CA GLY A 94 1.45 23.31 15.24
C GLY A 94 2.11 22.92 16.55
N ILE A 95 3.35 22.40 16.52
CA ILE A 95 4.17 22.14 17.70
C ILE A 95 4.82 23.44 18.18
N LEU A 96 5.40 24.23 17.26
CA LEU A 96 6.09 25.49 17.59
C LEU A 96 5.14 26.61 18.04
N GLY A 97 3.88 26.60 17.61
CA GLY A 97 2.87 27.58 18.01
C GLY A 97 2.11 27.25 19.30
N LYS A 98 2.54 26.22 20.03
CA LYS A 98 1.89 25.75 21.29
C LYS A 98 2.66 26.15 22.56
N ASP A 99 3.68 27.00 22.41
CA ASP A 99 4.38 27.68 23.49
C ASP A 99 3.75 29.06 23.78
#